data_AF-A0A3B8PVL5-F1
#
_entry.id   AF-A0A3B8PVL5-F1
#
_cell.length_a   1.000
_cell.length_b   1.000
_cell.length_c   1.000
_cell.angle_alpha   90.00
_cell.angle_beta   90.00
_cell.angle_gamma   90.00
#
_symmetry.space_group_name_H-M   'P 1'
#
loop_
_entity.id
_entity.type
_entity.pdbx_description
1 polymer ?
#
loop_
_entity_poly.entity_id
_entity_poly.type
_entity_poly.pdbx_seq_one_letter_code
_entity_poly.pdbx_strand_id
1 'polypeptide(L)'
;MDHTHTITFDFHDPTVIADPYPIYARMRREQPLWLNPASGTWTVTRHADVCRVLDGAEFSNARIEELFARLSLEARPRAEPLREIFEPRLLFTEGDRHRRLRSLLMKGFTPGHLQTYSSLISERLDLLLRDLPEGQPVDLLKQVCAKLPGMVILALLGIRVDEQDRMRAWTDDIYAWMGHFPGSILERTQCALQAMEGLRGRLRAYIEEVRT
;
A
#
# COMPACT_ATOMS: atom_id res chain seq x y z
N MET A 1 -11.01 13.97 -35.48
CA MET A 1 -11.20 13.63 -34.05
C MET A 1 -11.01 14.93 -33.31
N ASP A 2 -12.07 15.42 -32.68
CA ASP A 2 -12.12 16.76 -32.10
C ASP A 2 -11.33 16.78 -30.77
N HIS A 3 -10.28 17.61 -30.70
CA HIS A 3 -9.34 17.70 -29.59
C HIS A 3 -9.71 18.86 -28.65
N THR A 4 -10.95 18.95 -28.20
CA THR A 4 -11.38 20.11 -27.41
C THR A 4 -12.09 19.65 -26.13
N HIS A 5 -11.46 19.97 -25.00
CA HIS A 5 -11.76 19.60 -23.60
C HIS A 5 -11.01 18.38 -23.04
N THR A 6 -9.70 18.53 -22.84
CA THR A 6 -8.98 17.73 -21.83
C THR A 6 -9.46 18.15 -20.45
N ILE A 7 -9.98 17.20 -19.66
CA ILE A 7 -10.25 17.44 -18.26
C ILE A 7 -8.88 17.59 -17.57
N THR A 8 -8.57 18.79 -17.09
CA THR A 8 -7.35 19.05 -16.29
C THR A 8 -7.74 19.11 -14.83
N PHE A 9 -7.11 18.27 -14.01
CA PHE A 9 -7.22 18.29 -12.56
C PHE A 9 -5.94 17.71 -11.96
N ASP A 10 -5.62 18.13 -10.75
CA ASP A 10 -4.48 17.62 -10.01
C ASP A 10 -4.96 16.59 -8.96
N PHE A 11 -4.48 15.36 -9.06
CA PHE A 11 -4.78 14.30 -8.09
C PHE A 11 -4.16 14.56 -6.71
N HIS A 12 -3.26 15.53 -6.61
CA HIS A 12 -2.63 15.96 -5.37
C HIS A 12 -3.30 17.20 -4.76
N ASP A 13 -4.30 17.80 -5.43
CA ASP A 13 -5.07 18.92 -4.89
C ASP A 13 -5.89 18.44 -3.66
N PRO A 14 -5.73 19.08 -2.47
CA PRO A 14 -6.47 18.70 -1.27
C PRO A 14 -8.00 18.69 -1.44
N THR A 15 -8.55 19.55 -2.29
CA THR A 15 -9.99 19.62 -2.57
C THR A 15 -10.45 18.41 -3.39
N VAL A 16 -9.62 17.94 -4.31
CA VAL A 16 -9.85 16.72 -5.10
C VAL A 16 -9.68 15.48 -4.22
N ILE A 17 -8.71 15.48 -3.31
CA ILE A 17 -8.50 14.38 -2.36
C ILE A 17 -9.70 14.27 -1.40
N ALA A 18 -10.24 15.40 -0.94
CA ALA A 18 -11.38 15.43 -0.04
C ALA A 18 -12.68 14.90 -0.68
N ASP A 19 -12.92 15.24 -1.96
CA ASP A 19 -14.06 14.72 -2.72
C ASP A 19 -13.69 14.47 -4.20
N PRO A 20 -13.16 13.28 -4.54
CA PRO A 20 -12.75 12.98 -5.91
C PRO A 20 -13.92 12.53 -6.79
N TYR A 21 -15.09 12.24 -6.21
CA TYR A 21 -16.20 11.60 -6.92
C TYR A 21 -16.81 12.48 -8.03
N PRO A 22 -16.96 13.81 -7.89
CA PRO A 22 -17.39 14.68 -8.96
C PRO A 22 -16.47 14.63 -10.18
N ILE A 23 -15.15 14.61 -9.95
CA ILE A 23 -14.14 14.50 -11.01
C ILE A 23 -14.25 13.14 -11.68
N TYR A 24 -14.30 12.04 -10.92
CA TYR A 24 -14.45 10.70 -11.50
C TYR A 24 -15.77 10.55 -12.28
N ALA A 25 -16.86 11.17 -11.80
CA ALA A 25 -18.13 11.17 -12.51
C ALA A 25 -18.04 11.91 -13.85
N ARG A 26 -17.35 13.06 -13.87
CA ARG A 26 -17.07 13.80 -15.10
C ARG A 26 -16.19 13.00 -16.06
N MET A 27 -15.09 12.42 -15.58
CA MET A 27 -14.20 11.58 -16.40
C MET A 27 -14.95 10.41 -17.04
N ARG A 28 -15.77 9.67 -16.27
CA ARG A 28 -16.53 8.55 -16.83
C ARG A 28 -17.44 8.94 -18.00
N ARG A 29 -18.01 10.16 -17.96
CA ARG A 29 -18.91 10.69 -19.00
C ARG A 29 -18.14 11.24 -20.21
N GLU A 30 -17.13 12.05 -19.96
CA GLU A 30 -16.48 12.89 -20.99
C GLU A 30 -15.16 12.30 -21.48
N GLN A 31 -14.33 11.76 -20.58
CA GLN A 31 -12.97 11.30 -20.88
C GLN A 31 -12.58 10.10 -20.00
N PRO A 32 -13.14 8.91 -20.28
CA PRO A 32 -13.00 7.75 -19.39
C PRO A 32 -11.59 7.15 -19.34
N LEU A 33 -10.82 7.42 -20.41
CA LEU A 33 -9.40 7.14 -20.56
C LEU A 33 -8.69 8.48 -20.73
N TRP A 34 -7.87 8.85 -19.75
CA TRP A 34 -7.14 10.12 -19.75
C TRP A 34 -5.64 9.84 -19.59
N LEU A 35 -4.83 10.33 -20.53
CA LEU A 35 -3.38 10.30 -20.43
C LEU A 35 -2.91 11.59 -19.73
N ASN A 36 -2.31 11.44 -18.55
CA ASN A 36 -1.68 12.58 -17.88
C ASN A 36 -0.40 12.97 -18.67
N PRO A 37 -0.34 14.16 -19.30
CA PRO A 37 0.82 14.55 -20.08
C PRO A 37 2.07 14.79 -19.22
N ALA A 38 1.91 15.13 -17.94
CA ALA A 38 3.03 15.40 -17.03
C ALA A 38 3.71 14.09 -16.55
N SER A 39 2.92 13.04 -16.30
CA SER A 39 3.44 11.77 -15.79
C SER A 39 3.49 10.64 -16.82
N GLY A 40 2.91 10.83 -18.00
CA GLY A 40 2.77 9.77 -19.03
C GLY A 40 1.88 8.61 -18.58
N THR A 41 1.09 8.78 -17.52
CA THR A 41 0.28 7.71 -16.91
C THR A 41 -1.17 7.76 -17.39
N TRP A 42 -1.74 6.61 -17.75
CA TRP A 42 -3.16 6.48 -18.07
C TRP A 42 -4.02 6.38 -16.80
N THR A 43 -5.08 7.17 -16.76
CA THR A 43 -6.17 7.04 -15.78
C THR A 43 -7.37 6.39 -16.46
N VAL A 44 -7.91 5.36 -15.82
CA VAL A 44 -9.06 4.58 -16.30
C VAL A 44 -10.17 4.67 -15.26
N THR A 45 -11.37 5.08 -15.67
CA THR A 45 -12.45 5.41 -14.70
C THR A 45 -13.75 4.64 -14.89
N ARG A 46 -13.98 4.01 -16.04
CA ARG A 46 -15.15 3.13 -16.24
C ARG A 46 -14.87 1.76 -15.63
N HIS A 47 -15.82 1.25 -14.86
CA HIS A 47 -15.70 -0.04 -14.17
C HIS A 47 -15.26 -1.17 -15.12
N ALA A 48 -15.92 -1.30 -16.29
CA ALA A 48 -15.59 -2.32 -17.27
C ALA A 48 -14.13 -2.23 -17.78
N ASP A 49 -13.65 -1.01 -18.02
CA ASP A 49 -12.28 -0.77 -18.49
C ASP A 49 -11.26 -1.05 -17.38
N VAL A 50 -11.59 -0.70 -16.12
CA VAL A 50 -10.75 -1.03 -14.95
C VAL A 50 -10.63 -2.55 -14.79
N CYS A 51 -11.73 -3.30 -14.85
CA CYS A 51 -11.70 -4.76 -14.80
C CYS A 51 -10.87 -5.34 -15.95
N ARG A 52 -11.06 -4.84 -17.18
CA ARG A 52 -10.26 -5.28 -18.34
C ARG A 52 -8.77 -5.08 -18.12
N VAL A 53 -8.36 -3.95 -17.53
CA VAL A 53 -6.95 -3.68 -17.22
C VAL A 53 -6.43 -4.60 -16.12
N LEU A 54 -7.21 -4.84 -15.07
CA LEU A 54 -6.80 -5.70 -13.96
C LEU A 54 -6.71 -7.19 -14.34
N ASP A 55 -7.54 -7.63 -15.28
CA ASP A 55 -7.58 -9.03 -15.75
C ASP A 55 -6.66 -9.29 -16.97
N GLY A 56 -6.29 -8.23 -17.69
CA GLY A 56 -5.52 -8.33 -18.93
C GLY A 56 -4.05 -8.67 -18.68
N ALA A 57 -3.59 -9.79 -19.25
CA ALA A 57 -2.19 -10.22 -19.16
C ALA A 57 -1.22 -9.27 -19.90
N GLU A 58 -1.73 -8.36 -20.74
CA GLU A 58 -0.95 -7.30 -21.37
C GLU A 58 -0.56 -6.16 -20.41
N PHE A 59 -1.12 -6.12 -19.20
CA PHE A 59 -0.81 -5.12 -18.17
C PHE A 59 0.05 -5.72 -17.05
N SER A 60 1.31 -5.29 -16.99
CA SER A 60 2.30 -5.82 -16.03
C SER A 60 2.29 -5.07 -14.69
N ASN A 61 2.56 -5.78 -13.58
CA ASN A 61 2.91 -5.19 -12.28
C ASN A 61 4.42 -5.18 -12.01
N ALA A 62 5.27 -5.47 -13.00
CA ALA A 62 6.72 -5.31 -12.92
C ALA A 62 7.15 -3.82 -12.92
N ARG A 63 6.59 -3.02 -12.00
CA ARG A 63 6.72 -1.55 -11.93
C ARG A 63 7.88 -1.09 -11.04
N ILE A 64 8.74 -2.01 -10.59
CA ILE A 64 9.92 -1.64 -9.81
C ILE A 64 10.84 -0.72 -10.63
N GLU A 65 10.98 -0.98 -11.92
CA GLU A 65 11.77 -0.11 -12.81
C GLU A 65 11.15 1.28 -12.98
N GLU A 66 9.82 1.40 -12.97
CA GLU A 66 9.14 2.70 -12.98
C GLU A 66 9.41 3.49 -11.69
N LEU A 67 9.48 2.82 -10.53
CA LEU A 67 9.85 3.45 -9.27
C LEU A 67 11.29 3.97 -9.32
N PHE A 68 12.22 3.15 -9.82
CA PHE A 68 13.64 3.53 -9.96
C PHE A 68 13.86 4.61 -11.02
N ALA A 69 13.04 4.65 -12.07
CA ALA A 69 13.10 5.69 -13.09
C ALA A 69 12.82 7.09 -12.52
N ARG A 70 12.08 7.21 -11.41
CA ARG A 70 11.77 8.47 -10.73
C ARG A 70 12.92 8.99 -9.86
N LEU A 71 13.92 8.17 -9.57
CA LEU A 71 15.04 8.55 -8.72
C LEU A 71 16.00 9.48 -9.45
N SER A 72 16.53 10.46 -8.71
CA SER A 72 17.65 11.29 -9.18
C SER A 72 18.89 10.43 -9.44
N LEU A 73 19.81 10.92 -10.29
CA LEU A 73 21.06 10.22 -10.57
C LEU A 73 21.87 9.90 -9.30
N GLU A 74 21.77 10.76 -8.28
CA GLU A 74 22.42 10.54 -6.98
C GLU A 74 21.69 9.49 -6.12
N ALA A 75 20.36 9.46 -6.15
CA ALA A 75 19.58 8.52 -5.32
C ALA A 75 19.59 7.08 -5.88
N ARG A 76 19.71 6.91 -7.20
CA ARG A 76 19.72 5.60 -7.88
C ARG A 76 20.72 4.60 -7.29
N PRO A 77 22.04 4.87 -7.24
CA PRO A 77 23.01 3.91 -6.70
C PRO A 77 22.78 3.61 -5.21
N ARG A 78 22.25 4.59 -4.45
CA ARG A 78 21.92 4.40 -3.03
C ARG A 78 20.68 3.54 -2.83
N ALA A 79 19.73 3.60 -3.76
CA ALA A 79 18.50 2.81 -3.70
C ALA A 79 18.66 1.37 -4.20
N GLU A 80 19.78 0.99 -4.82
CA GLU A 80 19.98 -0.36 -5.38
C GLU A 80 19.64 -1.50 -4.40
N PRO A 81 20.02 -1.44 -3.11
CA PRO A 81 19.62 -2.48 -2.15
C PRO A 81 18.09 -2.60 -1.97
N LEU A 82 17.32 -1.54 -2.20
CA LEU A 82 15.86 -1.61 -2.18
C LEU A 82 15.35 -2.45 -3.35
N ARG A 83 16.01 -2.45 -4.52
CA ARG A 83 15.62 -3.28 -5.68
C ARG A 83 15.66 -4.74 -5.30
N GLU A 84 16.79 -5.21 -4.77
CA GLU A 84 16.99 -6.59 -4.34
C GLU A 84 15.95 -7.04 -3.29
N ILE A 85 15.49 -6.10 -2.46
CA ILE A 85 14.52 -6.37 -1.39
C ILE A 85 13.07 -6.37 -1.91
N PHE A 86 12.72 -5.52 -2.88
CA PHE A 86 11.36 -5.39 -3.41
C PHE A 86 11.05 -6.34 -4.56
N GLU A 87 11.98 -6.50 -5.50
CA GLU A 87 11.81 -7.34 -6.68
C GLU A 87 11.32 -8.77 -6.37
N PRO A 88 11.76 -9.45 -5.30
CA PRO A 88 11.27 -10.80 -5.02
C PRO A 88 9.86 -10.88 -4.42
N ARG A 89 9.22 -9.76 -4.12
CA ARG A 89 7.94 -9.71 -3.39
C ARG A 89 6.75 -9.88 -4.33
N LEU A 90 5.69 -10.47 -3.81
CA LEU A 90 4.46 -10.78 -4.56
C LEU A 90 3.97 -9.59 -5.41
N LEU A 91 4.00 -8.37 -4.86
CA LEU A 91 3.57 -7.14 -5.53
C LEU A 91 4.34 -6.79 -6.81
N PHE A 92 5.59 -7.24 -6.95
CA PHE A 92 6.49 -6.90 -8.06
C PHE A 92 6.82 -8.09 -8.96
N THR A 93 6.24 -9.25 -8.69
CA THR A 93 6.48 -10.49 -9.44
C THR A 93 5.29 -10.83 -10.31
N GLU A 94 5.57 -11.49 -11.44
CA GLU A 94 4.58 -11.90 -12.42
C GLU A 94 4.64 -13.42 -12.69
N GLY A 95 3.69 -13.94 -13.47
CA GLY A 95 3.72 -15.31 -14.00
C GLY A 95 3.82 -16.41 -12.94
N ASP A 96 4.70 -17.40 -13.17
CA ASP A 96 4.87 -18.56 -12.27
C ASP A 96 5.37 -18.19 -10.88
N ARG A 97 6.25 -17.18 -10.80
CA ARG A 97 6.76 -16.70 -9.52
C ARG A 97 5.63 -16.10 -8.69
N HIS A 98 4.81 -15.25 -9.30
CA HIS A 98 3.61 -14.70 -8.66
C HIS A 98 2.65 -15.81 -8.21
N ARG A 99 2.33 -16.76 -9.10
CA ARG A 99 1.45 -17.91 -8.78
C ARG A 99 1.97 -18.70 -7.58
N ARG A 100 3.27 -18.98 -7.53
CA ARG A 100 3.91 -19.71 -6.42
C ARG A 100 3.83 -18.94 -5.10
N LEU A 101 4.21 -17.66 -5.10
CA LEU A 101 4.17 -16.83 -3.88
C LEU A 101 2.73 -16.64 -3.39
N ARG A 102 1.78 -16.39 -4.29
CA ARG A 102 0.36 -16.26 -3.97
C ARG A 102 -0.19 -17.55 -3.38
N SER A 103 0.14 -18.71 -3.95
CA SER A 103 -0.30 -20.02 -3.44
C SER A 103 0.15 -20.27 -2.01
N LEU A 104 1.38 -19.85 -1.64
CA LEU A 104 1.86 -19.95 -0.27
C LEU A 104 1.09 -19.01 0.66
N LEU A 105 0.87 -17.76 0.25
CA LEU A 105 0.14 -16.76 1.03
C LEU A 105 -1.32 -17.17 1.27
N MET A 106 -2.00 -17.69 0.25
CA MET A 106 -3.42 -18.06 0.31
C MET A 106 -3.72 -19.21 1.28
N LYS A 107 -2.72 -19.99 1.71
CA LYS A 107 -2.89 -20.95 2.81
C LYS A 107 -3.30 -20.29 4.12
N GLY A 108 -2.94 -19.02 4.33
CA GLY A 108 -3.39 -18.22 5.48
C GLY A 108 -4.81 -17.68 5.33
N PHE A 109 -5.39 -17.66 4.13
CA PHE A 109 -6.68 -16.99 3.87
C PHE A 109 -7.78 -17.98 3.43
N THR A 110 -7.82 -19.16 4.05
CA THR A 110 -8.89 -20.14 3.82
C THR A 110 -10.20 -19.70 4.51
N PRO A 111 -11.38 -20.20 4.10
CA PRO A 111 -12.65 -19.86 4.77
C PRO A 111 -12.63 -20.10 6.29
N GLY A 112 -11.95 -21.15 6.75
CA GLY A 112 -11.79 -21.42 8.19
C GLY A 112 -10.97 -20.36 8.91
N HIS A 113 -9.85 -19.91 8.32
CA HIS A 113 -9.06 -18.81 8.87
C HIS A 113 -9.86 -17.49 8.87
N LEU A 114 -10.62 -17.21 7.82
CA LEU A 114 -11.45 -15.99 7.74
C LEU A 114 -12.48 -15.91 8.87
N GLN A 115 -13.09 -17.04 9.26
CA GLN A 115 -14.00 -17.07 10.42
C GLN A 115 -13.26 -16.70 11.72
N THR A 116 -12.07 -17.27 11.95
CA THR A 116 -11.22 -16.90 13.09
C THR A 116 -10.82 -15.43 13.05
N TYR A 117 -10.52 -14.89 11.87
CA TYR A 117 -10.11 -13.50 11.71
C TYR A 117 -11.26 -12.54 12.00
N SER A 118 -12.49 -12.89 11.63
CA SER A 118 -13.68 -12.10 11.97
C SER A 118 -13.86 -11.98 13.50
N SER A 119 -13.70 -13.08 14.23
CA SER A 119 -13.75 -13.07 15.70
C SER A 119 -12.62 -12.22 16.30
N LEU A 120 -11.39 -12.38 15.79
CA LEU A 120 -10.23 -11.59 16.22
C LEU A 120 -10.43 -10.08 15.98
N ILE A 121 -10.92 -9.70 14.80
CA ILE A 121 -11.20 -8.30 14.47
C ILE A 121 -12.24 -7.71 15.43
N SER A 122 -13.30 -8.47 15.71
CA SER A 122 -14.35 -8.06 16.64
C SER A 122 -13.79 -7.86 18.05
N GLU A 123 -12.97 -8.80 18.54
CA GLU A 123 -12.31 -8.70 19.85
C GLU A 123 -11.41 -7.44 19.92
N ARG A 124 -10.60 -7.17 18.90
CA ARG A 124 -9.72 -5.99 18.87
C ARG A 124 -10.52 -4.69 18.79
N LEU A 125 -11.61 -4.67 18.04
CA LEU A 125 -12.53 -3.54 17.99
C LEU A 125 -13.16 -3.30 19.37
N ASP A 126 -13.68 -4.34 20.02
CA ASP A 126 -14.31 -4.23 21.35
C ASP A 126 -13.34 -3.73 22.41
N LEU A 127 -12.05 -4.07 22.32
CA LEU A 127 -11.02 -3.51 23.20
C LEU A 127 -10.86 -2.00 22.98
N LEU A 128 -10.74 -1.57 21.72
CA LEU A 128 -10.59 -0.15 21.40
C LEU A 128 -11.83 0.67 21.77
N LEU A 129 -13.03 0.09 21.63
CA LEU A 129 -14.29 0.75 21.98
C LEU A 129 -14.50 0.86 23.50
N ARG A 130 -14.04 -0.14 24.27
CA ARG A 130 -14.13 -0.13 25.74
C ARG A 130 -13.34 1.01 26.39
N ASP A 131 -12.26 1.44 25.76
CA ASP A 131 -11.39 2.50 26.29
C ASP A 131 -11.87 3.92 25.91
N LEU A 132 -12.97 4.05 25.16
CA LEU A 132 -13.50 5.34 24.74
C LEU A 132 -14.25 6.04 25.89
N PRO A 133 -14.10 7.37 26.04
CA PRO A 133 -14.84 8.12 27.06
C PRO A 133 -16.34 8.15 26.73
N GLU A 134 -17.17 7.78 27.71
CA GLU A 134 -18.63 7.87 27.59
C GLU A 134 -19.11 9.33 27.63
N GLY A 135 -20.11 9.65 26.79
CA GLY A 135 -20.78 10.95 26.79
C GLY A 135 -19.95 12.12 26.23
N GLN A 136 -18.80 11.84 25.61
CA GLN A 136 -17.91 12.87 25.05
C GLN A 136 -17.65 12.62 23.55
N PRO A 137 -17.42 13.69 22.76
CA PRO A 137 -16.93 13.53 21.39
C PRO A 137 -15.60 12.79 21.34
N VAL A 138 -15.48 11.86 20.41
CA VAL A 138 -14.30 11.01 20.20
C VAL A 138 -13.80 11.15 18.76
N ASP A 139 -12.49 11.29 18.60
CA ASP A 139 -11.83 11.12 17.30
C ASP A 139 -11.68 9.63 16.99
N LEU A 140 -12.64 9.06 16.25
CA LEU A 140 -12.64 7.65 15.87
C LEU A 140 -11.46 7.27 14.98
N LEU A 141 -10.95 8.20 14.15
CA LEU A 141 -9.79 7.92 13.31
C LEU A 141 -8.57 7.64 14.18
N LYS A 142 -8.28 8.53 15.13
CA LYS A 142 -7.12 8.40 16.03
C LYS A 142 -7.29 7.26 17.02
N GLN A 143 -8.48 7.08 17.58
CA GLN A 143 -8.69 6.14 18.67
C GLN A 143 -8.95 4.71 18.18
N VAL A 144 -9.54 4.52 16.98
CA VAL A 144 -9.92 3.20 16.47
C VAL A 144 -9.28 2.90 15.12
N CYS A 145 -9.62 3.66 14.07
CA CYS A 145 -9.31 3.28 12.68
C CYS A 145 -7.81 3.21 12.38
N ALA A 146 -7.00 4.10 12.96
CA ALA A 146 -5.55 4.11 12.78
C ALA A 146 -4.83 2.97 13.52
N LYS A 147 -5.49 2.31 14.48
CA LYS A 147 -4.90 1.27 15.33
C LYS A 147 -5.32 -0.13 14.91
N LEU A 148 -6.62 -0.33 14.65
CA LEU A 148 -7.21 -1.65 14.43
C LEU A 148 -6.50 -2.47 13.33
N PRO A 149 -6.20 -1.93 12.13
CA PRO A 149 -5.55 -2.72 11.07
C PRO A 149 -4.17 -3.25 11.49
N GLY A 150 -3.39 -2.45 12.21
CA GLY A 150 -2.08 -2.83 12.74
C GLY A 150 -2.20 -3.95 13.78
N MET A 151 -3.13 -3.83 14.72
CA MET A 151 -3.38 -4.87 15.73
C MET A 151 -3.78 -6.20 15.08
N VAL A 152 -4.63 -6.14 14.04
CA VAL A 152 -5.10 -7.32 13.32
C VAL A 152 -3.96 -7.98 12.56
N ILE A 153 -3.23 -7.25 11.71
CA ILE A 153 -2.18 -7.87 10.88
C ILE A 153 -1.04 -8.46 11.72
N LEU A 154 -0.67 -7.82 12.84
CA LEU A 154 0.35 -8.38 13.74
C LEU A 154 -0.13 -9.67 14.39
N ALA A 155 -1.39 -9.71 14.85
CA ALA A 155 -1.98 -10.92 15.40
C ALA A 155 -2.07 -12.05 14.34
N LEU A 156 -2.37 -11.73 13.07
CA LEU A 156 -2.36 -12.71 11.98
C LEU A 156 -0.95 -13.26 11.70
N LEU A 157 0.08 -12.43 11.87
CA LEU A 157 1.48 -12.80 11.73
C LEU A 157 2.04 -13.48 12.98
N GLY A 158 1.26 -13.57 14.07
CA GLY A 158 1.72 -14.09 15.37
C GLY A 158 2.74 -13.18 16.07
N ILE A 159 2.82 -11.91 15.67
CA ILE A 159 3.71 -10.89 16.23
C ILE A 159 2.97 -10.17 17.36
N ARG A 160 3.71 -9.82 18.42
CA ARG A 160 3.13 -9.14 19.58
C ARG A 160 2.66 -7.73 19.24
N VAL A 161 1.54 -7.31 19.82
CA VAL A 161 0.91 -6.01 19.53
C VAL A 161 1.72 -4.81 20.04
N ASP A 162 2.56 -5.00 21.06
CA ASP A 162 3.47 -3.96 21.58
C ASP A 162 4.55 -3.53 20.58
N GLU A 163 4.73 -4.28 19.50
CA GLU A 163 5.62 -3.91 18.40
C GLU A 163 4.97 -3.05 17.32
N GLN A 164 3.67 -2.76 17.45
CA GLN A 164 2.89 -2.11 16.41
C GLN A 164 3.47 -0.78 15.96
N ASP A 165 3.84 0.09 16.90
CA ASP A 165 4.35 1.42 16.55
C ASP A 165 5.68 1.32 15.80
N ARG A 166 6.55 0.38 16.18
CA ARG A 166 7.82 0.15 15.50
C ARG A 166 7.62 -0.42 14.10
N MET A 167 6.75 -1.41 13.96
CA MET A 167 6.41 -1.99 12.66
C MET A 167 5.79 -0.96 11.73
N ARG A 168 4.89 -0.13 12.27
CA ARG A 168 4.27 0.97 11.54
C ARG A 168 5.29 1.98 11.06
N ALA A 169 6.19 2.44 11.93
CA ALA A 169 7.22 3.41 11.57
C ALA A 169 8.07 2.90 10.39
N TRP A 170 8.52 1.63 10.43
CA TRP A 170 9.24 1.04 9.31
C TRP A 170 8.39 0.97 8.04
N THR A 171 7.13 0.55 8.12
CA THR A 171 6.26 0.49 6.93
C THR A 171 5.92 1.86 6.37
N ASP A 172 5.83 2.89 7.21
CA ASP A 172 5.55 4.26 6.79
C ASP A 172 6.74 4.84 5.99
N ASP A 173 7.99 4.63 6.44
CA ASP A 173 9.19 5.03 5.70
C ASP A 173 9.33 4.31 4.35
N ILE A 174 9.00 3.01 4.35
CA ILE A 174 8.96 2.18 3.13
C ILE A 174 7.92 2.71 2.15
N TYR A 175 6.71 3.00 2.64
CA TYR A 175 5.61 3.50 1.82
C TYR A 175 5.90 4.92 1.29
N ALA A 176 6.52 5.76 2.12
CA ALA A 176 6.93 7.12 1.75
C ALA A 176 7.92 7.12 0.57
N TRP A 177 8.80 6.12 0.49
CA TRP A 177 9.72 5.98 -0.64
C TRP A 177 9.02 5.55 -1.95
N MET A 178 7.98 4.71 -1.86
CA MET A 178 7.25 4.20 -3.05
C MET A 178 6.32 5.25 -3.66
N GLY A 179 5.79 6.17 -2.85
CA GLY A 179 4.84 7.19 -3.27
C GLY A 179 5.46 8.55 -3.63
N HIS A 180 4.61 9.47 -4.08
CA HIS A 180 4.95 10.89 -4.21
C HIS A 180 4.67 11.61 -2.87
N PHE A 181 5.65 11.58 -1.98
CA PHE A 181 5.60 12.27 -0.70
C PHE A 181 6.50 13.51 -0.68
N PRO A 182 6.18 14.52 0.15
CA PRO A 182 7.07 15.65 0.39
C PRO A 182 8.47 15.24 0.86
N GLY A 183 9.45 16.14 0.74
CA GLY A 183 10.84 15.95 1.19
C GLY A 183 11.80 15.46 0.10
N SER A 184 13.07 15.28 0.47
CA SER A 184 14.10 14.81 -0.47
C SER A 184 13.94 13.32 -0.77
N ILE A 185 13.97 12.95 -2.05
CA ILE A 185 14.00 11.53 -2.45
C ILE A 185 15.22 10.81 -1.87
N LEU A 186 16.33 11.53 -1.66
CA LEU A 186 17.52 10.97 -1.05
C LEU A 186 17.29 10.61 0.43
N GLU A 187 16.69 11.52 1.19
CA GLU A 187 16.34 11.29 2.60
C GLU A 187 15.37 10.10 2.70
N ARG A 188 14.31 10.08 1.87
CA ARG A 188 13.35 8.96 1.85
C ARG A 188 14.02 7.63 1.48
N THR A 189 15.00 7.65 0.57
CA THR A 189 15.78 6.46 0.22
C THR A 189 16.56 5.95 1.43
N GLN A 190 17.20 6.84 2.18
CA GLN A 190 17.93 6.48 3.40
C GLN A 190 17.01 5.92 4.49
N CYS A 191 15.88 6.58 4.76
CA CYS A 191 14.88 6.11 5.72
C CYS A 191 14.34 4.72 5.32
N ALA A 192 13.96 4.53 4.05
CA ALA A 192 13.46 3.24 3.57
C ALA A 192 14.49 2.10 3.68
N LEU A 193 15.77 2.37 3.46
CA LEU A 193 16.84 1.39 3.66
C LEU A 193 16.96 0.96 5.13
N GLN A 194 16.98 1.93 6.05
CA GLN A 194 17.05 1.65 7.49
C GLN A 194 15.81 0.89 7.97
N ALA A 195 14.63 1.31 7.51
CA ALA A 195 13.37 0.65 7.82
C ALA A 195 13.31 -0.78 7.29
N MET A 196 13.79 -1.02 6.06
CA MET A 196 13.87 -2.37 5.49
C MET A 196 14.83 -3.27 6.26
N GLU A 197 15.99 -2.75 6.65
CA GLU A 197 16.94 -3.51 7.47
C GLU A 197 16.32 -3.89 8.82
N GLY A 198 15.71 -2.92 9.52
CA GLY A 198 15.04 -3.15 10.79
C GLY A 198 13.90 -4.17 10.70
N LEU A 199 13.01 -3.99 9.72
CA LEU A 199 11.89 -4.90 9.48
C LEU A 199 12.39 -6.32 9.16
N ARG A 200 13.37 -6.44 8.26
CA ARG A 200 13.94 -7.75 7.88
C ARG A 200 14.63 -8.43 9.06
N GLY A 201 15.41 -7.68 9.84
CA GLY A 201 16.08 -8.17 11.04
C GLY A 201 15.08 -8.71 12.05
N ARG A 202 14.03 -7.94 12.36
CA ARG A 202 12.99 -8.36 13.30
C ARG A 202 12.21 -9.59 12.82
N LEU A 203 11.81 -9.63 11.56
CA LEU A 203 11.10 -10.78 11.00
C LEU A 203 11.98 -12.04 10.98
N ARG A 204 13.29 -11.91 10.75
CA ARG A 204 14.22 -13.04 10.83
C ARG A 204 14.32 -13.58 12.26
N ALA A 205 14.51 -12.70 13.24
CA ALA A 205 14.52 -13.08 14.66
C ALA A 205 13.20 -13.77 15.07
N TYR A 206 12.06 -13.25 14.60
CA TYR A 206 10.76 -13.88 14.85
C TYR A 206 10.66 -15.30 14.27
N ILE A 207 11.13 -15.49 13.04
CA ILE A 207 11.14 -16.82 12.39
C ILE A 207 12.03 -17.80 13.17
N GLU A 208 13.14 -17.33 13.75
CA GLU A 208 14.02 -18.15 14.59
C GLU A 208 13.35 -18.50 15.93
N GLU A 209 12.68 -17.54 16.57
CA GLU A 209 11.88 -17.74 17.80
C GLU A 209 10.80 -18.82 17.61
N VAL A 210 10.08 -18.79 16.49
CA VAL A 210 8.96 -19.73 16.22
C VAL A 210 9.43 -21.10 15.71
N ARG A 211 10.67 -21.22 15.23
CA ARG A 211 11.25 -22.50 14.79
C ARG A 211 11.76 -23.36 15.95
N THR A 212 11.93 -22.77 17.13
CA THR A 212 12.48 -23.41 18.33
C THR A 212 11.35 -23.98 19.18
#